data_AF-A0A941PGM7-F1
#
_entry.id   AF-A0A941PGM7-F1
#
_cell.length_a   1.000
_cell.length_b   1.000
_cell.length_c   1.000
_cell.angle_alpha   90.00
_cell.angle_beta   90.00
_cell.angle_gamma   90.00
#
_symmetry.space_group_name_H-M   'P 1'
#
loop_
_entity.id
_entity.type
_entity.pdbx_description
1 polymer ?
#
loop_
_entity_poly.entity_id
_entity_poly.type
_entity_poly.pdbx_seq_one_letter_code
_entity_poly.pdbx_strand_id
1 'polypeptide(L)'
;MEVVFYKSMNGADPVGKFLRDLTPKDRARVVECIRGIEISGFEALLVEFRHIRNKLWEIKISSHGVGLRIFYVMLNSDNPDISS
;
A
#
# COMPACT_ATOMS: atom_id res chain seq x y z
N MET A 1 8.50 8.10 3.99
CA MET A 1 8.07 6.83 4.60
C MET A 1 8.52 5.70 3.70
N GLU A 2 9.24 4.69 4.18
CA GLU A 2 9.62 3.58 3.30
C GLU A 2 8.41 2.66 3.03
N VAL A 3 8.21 2.28 1.77
CA VAL A 3 7.15 1.33 1.37
C VAL A 3 7.80 0.05 0.86
N VAL A 4 7.50 -1.07 1.52
CA VAL A 4 7.99 -2.39 1.13
C VAL A 4 6.81 -3.27 0.76
N PHE A 5 6.86 -3.91 -0.42
CA PHE A 5 5.82 -4.85 -0.82
C PHE A 5 6.04 -6.21 -0.18
N TYR A 6 5.00 -6.68 0.50
CA TYR A 6 4.97 -7.99 1.12
C TYR A 6 5.22 -9.09 0.08
N LYS A 7 6.16 -9.98 0.41
CA LYS A 7 6.34 -11.27 -0.24
C LYS A 7 6.07 -12.35 0.78
N SER A 8 5.20 -13.29 0.41
CA SER A 8 4.96 -14.46 1.26
C SER A 8 6.14 -15.43 1.21
N MET A 9 6.23 -16.32 2.21
CA MET A 9 7.30 -17.32 2.31
C MET A 9 7.37 -18.26 1.10
N ASN A 10 6.25 -18.52 0.41
CA ASN A 10 6.22 -19.35 -0.79
C ASN A 10 6.53 -18.57 -2.09
N GLY A 11 6.91 -17.29 -1.98
CA GLY A 11 7.26 -16.44 -3.12
C GLY A 11 6.09 -15.68 -3.74
N ALA A 12 4.86 -15.82 -3.23
CA ALA A 12 3.76 -15.02 -3.76
C ALA A 12 4.00 -13.52 -3.51
N ASP A 13 3.80 -12.74 -4.58
CA ASP A 13 3.92 -11.29 -4.67
C ASP A 13 2.54 -10.70 -5.00
N PRO A 14 1.63 -10.60 -4.01
CA PRO A 14 0.24 -10.20 -4.26
C PRO A 14 0.14 -8.77 -4.78
N VAL A 15 0.92 -7.83 -4.22
CA VAL A 15 0.89 -6.43 -4.64
C VAL A 15 1.51 -6.28 -6.02
N GLY A 16 2.66 -6.87 -6.30
CA GLY A 16 3.25 -6.79 -7.62
C GLY A 16 2.41 -7.51 -8.69
N LYS A 17 1.74 -8.62 -8.35
CA LYS A 17 0.74 -9.24 -9.25
C LYS A 17 -0.42 -8.29 -9.53
N PHE A 18 -0.99 -7.70 -8.48
CA PHE A 18 -2.05 -6.69 -8.61
C PHE A 18 -1.64 -5.55 -9.55
N LEU A 19 -0.45 -4.97 -9.37
CA LEU A 19 0.06 -3.90 -10.23
C LEU A 19 0.23 -4.34 -11.69
N ARG A 20 0.66 -5.58 -11.95
CA ARG A 20 0.80 -6.12 -13.31
C ARG A 20 -0.55 -6.30 -14.01
N ASP A 21 -1.59 -6.65 -13.26
CA ASP A 21 -2.95 -6.87 -13.78
C ASP A 21 -3.70 -5.55 -14.06
N LEU A 22 -3.22 -4.41 -13.55
CA LEU A 22 -3.81 -3.10 -13.82
C LEU A 22 -3.57 -2.61 -15.26
N THR A 23 -4.50 -1.80 -15.75
CA THR A 23 -4.28 -1.03 -16.98
C THR A 23 -3.06 -0.12 -16.82
N PRO A 24 -2.36 0.25 -17.90
CA PRO A 24 -1.21 1.17 -17.80
C PRO A 24 -1.54 2.48 -17.07
N LYS A 25 -2.77 2.99 -17.25
CA LYS A 25 -3.25 4.21 -16.62
C LYS A 25 -3.42 4.05 -15.12
N ASP A 26 -4.10 2.98 -14.68
CA ASP A 26 -4.31 2.69 -13.26
C ASP A 26 -3.00 2.35 -12.57
N ARG A 27 -2.12 1.61 -13.23
CA ARG A 27 -0.78 1.32 -12.71
C ARG A 27 0.03 2.59 -12.48
N ALA A 28 0.07 3.49 -13.45
CA ALA A 28 0.76 4.78 -13.31
C ALA A 28 0.19 5.58 -12.13
N ARG A 29 -1.13 5.56 -11.98
CA ARG A 29 -1.83 6.22 -10.89
C ARG A 29 -1.44 5.68 -9.51
N VAL A 30 -1.39 4.36 -9.37
CA VAL A 30 -0.97 3.71 -8.12
C VAL A 30 0.49 4.01 -7.81
N VAL A 31 1.38 3.96 -8.80
CA VAL A 31 2.81 4.28 -8.62
C VAL A 31 3.00 5.73 -8.16
N GLU A 32 2.26 6.69 -8.75
CA GLU A 32 2.29 8.09 -8.31
C GLU A 32 1.86 8.23 -6.85
N CYS A 33 0.78 7.55 -6.46
CA CYS A 33 0.27 7.57 -5.08
C CYS A 33 1.30 6.97 -4.11
N ILE A 34 1.89 5.82 -4.43
CA ILE A 34 2.92 5.18 -3.60
C ILE A 34 4.12 6.11 -3.44
N ARG A 35 4.59 6.73 -4.53
CA ARG A 35 5.66 7.72 -4.46
C ARG A 35 5.29 8.94 -3.59
N GLY A 36 4.04 9.38 -3.65
CA GLY A 36 3.51 10.41 -2.76
C GLY A 36 3.58 10.01 -1.29
N ILE A 37 3.24 8.76 -0.96
CA ILE A 37 3.39 8.20 0.41
C ILE A 37 4.86 8.18 0.81
N GLU A 38 5.75 7.80 -0.12
CA GLU A 38 7.18 7.74 0.18
C GLU A 38 7.75 9.12 0.53
N ILE A 39 7.32 10.17 -0.17
CA ILE A 39 7.77 11.55 0.01
C ILE A 39 7.09 12.22 1.20
N SER A 40 5.77 12.13 1.30
CA SER A 40 4.94 12.95 2.20
C SER A 40 4.28 12.16 3.33
N GLY A 41 4.44 10.83 3.39
CA GLY A 41 3.82 10.00 4.41
C GLY A 41 2.29 10.03 4.33
N PHE A 42 1.64 10.27 5.47
CA PHE A 42 0.17 10.33 5.57
C PHE A 42 -0.45 11.60 4.95
N GLU A 43 0.37 12.59 4.61
CA GLU A 43 -0.06 13.81 3.90
C GLU A 43 -0.05 13.61 2.37
N ALA A 44 0.15 12.39 1.89
CA ALA A 44 0.12 12.08 0.46
C ALA A 44 -1.24 12.43 -0.15
N LEU A 45 -1.22 13.28 -1.17
CA LEU A 45 -2.41 13.65 -1.91
C LEU A 45 -2.99 12.43 -2.64
N LEU A 46 -4.32 12.42 -2.79
CA LEU A 46 -5.05 11.47 -3.64
C LEU A 46 -5.08 10.03 -3.08
N VAL A 47 -4.65 9.86 -1.83
CA VAL A 47 -4.72 8.63 -1.07
C VAL A 47 -5.62 8.86 0.14
N GLU A 48 -6.63 8.02 0.31
CA GLU A 48 -7.38 7.93 1.56
C GLU A 48 -6.78 6.82 2.41
N PHE A 49 -6.33 7.15 3.62
CA PHE A 49 -5.87 6.18 4.60
C PHE A 49 -7.03 5.80 5.54
N ARG A 50 -7.27 4.49 5.69
CA ARG A 50 -8.33 3.98 6.55
C ARG A 50 -7.79 2.89 7.47
N HIS A 51 -7.98 3.07 8.77
CA HIS A 51 -7.77 2.00 9.74
C HIS A 51 -8.88 0.97 9.60
N ILE A 52 -8.52 -0.32 9.52
CA ILE A 52 -9.51 -1.41 9.42
C ILE A 52 -9.65 -2.12 10.77
N ARG A 53 -8.57 -2.76 11.23
CA ARG A 53 -8.51 -3.47 12.52
C ARG A 53 -7.07 -3.71 12.95
N ASN A 54 -6.79 -3.66 14.26
CA ASN A 54 -5.46 -3.94 14.82
C ASN A 54 -4.35 -3.15 14.10
N LYS A 55 -3.35 -3.83 13.53
CA LYS A 55 -2.26 -3.22 12.75
C LYS A 55 -2.58 -3.10 11.26
N LEU A 56 -3.77 -3.52 10.82
CA LEU A 56 -4.17 -3.56 9.41
C LEU A 56 -4.84 -2.26 8.99
N TRP A 57 -4.28 -1.66 7.95
CA TRP A 57 -4.75 -0.44 7.31
C TRP A 57 -5.04 -0.68 5.84
N GLU A 58 -5.80 0.23 5.25
CA GLU A 58 -6.11 0.30 3.82
C GLU A 58 -5.66 1.66 3.29
N ILE A 59 -4.98 1.66 2.14
CA ILE A 59 -4.95 2.83 1.25
C ILE A 59 -5.99 2.64 0.17
N LYS A 60 -6.82 3.67 -0.04
CA LYS A 60 -7.79 3.72 -1.12
C LYS A 60 -7.36 4.81 -2.11
N ILE A 61 -7.21 4.40 -3.36
CA ILE A 61 -6.79 5.26 -4.48
C ILE A 61 -7.96 5.34 -5.45
N SER A 62 -8.48 6.55 -5.65
CA SER A 62 -9.55 6.79 -6.62
C SER A 62 -8.96 6.89 -8.02
N SER A 63 -9.38 5.99 -8.92
CA SER A 63 -9.00 6.01 -10.34
C SER A 63 -10.23 5.85 -11.23
N HIS A 64 -10.60 6.90 -11.98
CA HIS A 64 -11.63 6.85 -13.04
C HIS A 64 -12.91 6.06 -12.71
N GLY A 65 -13.46 6.25 -11.50
CA GLY A 65 -14.69 5.58 -11.05
C GLY A 65 -14.49 4.22 -10.38
N VAL A 66 -13.27 3.67 -10.41
CA VAL A 66 -12.87 2.46 -9.67
C VAL A 66 -12.04 2.85 -8.46
N GLY A 67 -12.42 2.34 -7.28
CA GLY A 67 -11.63 2.49 -6.06
C GLY A 67 -10.64 1.35 -5.92
N LEU A 68 -9.35 1.61 -6.18
CA LEU A 68 -8.27 0.65 -5.96
C LEU A 68 -7.92 0.64 -4.46
N ARG A 69 -7.69 -0.55 -3.90
CA ARG A 69 -7.42 -0.73 -2.47
C ARG A 69 -6.18 -1.58 -2.28
N ILE A 70 -5.27 -1.13 -1.43
CA ILE A 70 -4.09 -1.91 -1.02
C ILE A 70 -4.08 -1.93 0.50
N PHE A 71 -3.96 -3.13 1.07
CA PHE A 71 -3.82 -3.28 2.51
C PHE A 71 -2.35 -3.21 2.91
N TYR A 72 -2.08 -2.55 4.04
CA TYR A 72 -0.73 -2.40 4.57
C TYR A 72 -0.71 -2.47 6.10
N VAL A 73 0.48 -2.65 6.65
CA VAL A 73 0.77 -2.54 8.07
C VAL A 73 1.88 -1.53 8.27
N MET A 74 1.85 -0.81 9.38
CA MET A 74 2.97 0.04 9.78
C MET A 74 3.98 -0.81 10.55
N LEU A 75 5.23 -0.82 10.07
CA LEU A 75 6.35 -1.40 10.80
C LEU A 75 7.09 -0.23 11.48
N ASN A 76 6.97 -0.14 12.79
CA ASN A 76 7.76 0.83 13.56
C ASN A 76 9.14 0.24 13.80
N SER A 77 10.18 1.04 13.58
CA SER A 77 11.58 0.68 13.86
C SER A 77 11.85 0.35 15.34
N ASP A 78 10.93 0.72 16.24
CA ASP A 78 11.09 0.59 17.69
C ASP A 78 10.39 -0.62 18.34
N ASN A 79 9.85 -1.59 17.59
CA ASN A 79 9.58 -2.89 18.21
C ASN A 79 9.42 -4.06 17.22
N PRO A 80 10.45 -4.91 17.03
CA PRO A 80 10.30 -6.22 16.43
C PRO A 80 9.77 -7.23 17.47
N ASP A 81 8.71 -6.90 18.21
CA ASP A 81 8.03 -7.87 19.08
C ASP A 81 7.12 -8.77 18.22
N ILE A 82 7.77 -9.76 17.61
CA ILE A 82 7.18 -11.08 17.40
C ILE A 82 7.65 -11.93 18.58
N SER A 83 6.93 -11.85 19.68
CA SER A 83 6.89 -12.92 20.68
C SER A 83 5.48 -13.02 21.23
N SER A 84 4.74 -13.99 20.69
CA SER A 84 3.55 -14.63 21.28
C SER A 84 3.33 -15.95 20.57
#